data_AF-A0A821IXZ3-F1
#
_entry.id   AF-A0A821IXZ3-F1
#
_cell.length_a   1.000
_cell.length_b   1.000
_cell.length_c   1.000
_cell.angle_alpha   90.00
_cell.angle_beta   90.00
_cell.angle_gamma   90.00
#
_symmetry.space_group_name_H-M   'P 1'
#
loop_
_entity.id
_entity.type
_entity.pdbx_description
1 polymer ?
#
loop_
_entity_poly.entity_id
_entity_poly.type
_entity_poly.pdbx_seq_one_letter_code
_entity_poly.pdbx_strand_id
1 'polypeptide(L)' 'MTDEITTFLPLPLPLPKHNLLNNEILLESLIHDFCLEENLDGLYYCNLCKQYVQAKQKTIICLPLPR' A
#
# COMPACT_ATOMS: atom_id res chain seq x y z
N MET A 1 -16.40 -16.91 -25.93
CA MET A 1 -15.31 -16.16 -25.27
C MET A 1 -16.00 -15.17 -24.34
N THR A 2 -15.93 -15.37 -23.04
CA THR A 2 -16.49 -14.43 -22.05
C THR A 2 -15.46 -13.34 -21.83
N ASP A 3 -15.81 -12.10 -22.17
CA ASP A 3 -14.99 -10.94 -21.85
C ASP A 3 -14.92 -10.82 -20.32
N GLU A 4 -13.81 -11.29 -19.74
CA GLU A 4 -13.51 -11.06 -18.33
C GLU A 4 -13.24 -9.57 -18.14
N ILE A 5 -14.25 -8.84 -17.65
CA ILE A 5 -14.10 -7.44 -17.28
C ILE A 5 -13.27 -7.39 -16.00
N THR A 6 -11.98 -7.09 -16.14
CA THR A 6 -11.11 -6.79 -15.01
C THR A 6 -11.47 -5.41 -14.46
N THR A 7 -12.15 -5.39 -13.31
CA THR A 7 -12.38 -4.14 -12.58
C THR A 7 -11.17 -3.84 -11.72
N PHE A 8 -10.40 -2.81 -12.07
CA PHE A 8 -9.37 -2.27 -11.20
C PHE A 8 -10.04 -1.49 -10.07
N LEU A 9 -9.94 -1.98 -8.84
CA LEU A 9 -10.34 -1.21 -7.69
C LEU A 9 -9.39 -0.01 -7.53
N PRO A 10 -9.89 1.18 -7.15
CA PRO A 10 -9.04 2.33 -6.91
C PRO A 10 -8.03 2.01 -5.80
N LEU A 11 -6.77 2.43 -6.00
CA LEU A 11 -5.74 2.29 -4.98
C LEU A 11 -6.13 3.13 -3.74
N PRO A 12 -6.17 2.55 -2.54
CA PRO A 12 -6.48 3.28 -1.32
C PRO A 12 -5.24 4.08 -0.86
N LEU A 13 -4.92 5.13 -1.61
CA LEU A 13 -3.77 6.00 -1.30
C LEU A 13 -4.02 6.74 0.03
N PRO A 14 -3.02 6.79 0.93
CA PRO A 14 -3.17 7.48 2.21
C PRO A 14 -3.30 8.99 2.01
N LEU A 15 -4.07 9.65 2.88
CA LEU A 15 -4.04 11.12 2.96
C LEU A 15 -2.69 11.56 3.56
N PRO A 16 -2.02 12.58 2.99
CA PRO A 16 -0.71 12.98 3.47
C PRO A 16 -0.77 13.49 4.92
N LYS A 17 0.12 12.94 5.76
CA LYS A 17 0.15 13.18 7.22
C LYS A 17 0.88 14.48 7.62
N HIS A 18 1.58 15.16 6.70
CA HIS A 18 2.42 16.31 7.02
C HIS A 18 1.99 17.60 6.31
N ASN A 19 1.70 18.63 7.12
CA ASN A 19 1.69 20.07 6.86
C ASN A 19 1.57 20.53 5.40
N LEU A 20 0.31 20.79 4.99
CA LEU A 20 -0.11 21.52 3.80
C LEU A 20 0.31 23.01 3.86
N LEU A 21 1.61 23.29 3.84
CA LEU A 21 2.10 24.67 3.70
C LEU A 21 2.18 25.12 2.24
N ASN A 22 2.17 24.20 1.28
CA ASN A 22 1.99 24.44 -0.15
C ASN A 22 1.19 23.27 -0.75
N ASN A 23 0.01 23.54 -1.29
CA ASN A 23 -1.09 22.61 -1.60
C ASN A 23 -0.86 21.58 -2.74
N GLU A 24 0.39 21.27 -3.09
CA GLU A 24 0.70 20.35 -4.19
C GLU A 24 1.24 19.02 -3.65
N ILE A 25 0.48 17.95 -3.89
CA ILE A 25 0.85 16.59 -3.53
C ILE A 25 1.17 15.84 -4.82
N LEU A 26 2.41 15.37 -4.95
CA LEU A 26 2.84 14.58 -6.09
C LEU A 26 2.27 13.15 -6.00
N LEU A 27 1.81 12.61 -7.13
CA LEU A 27 1.31 11.24 -7.20
C LEU A 27 2.41 10.24 -6.79
N GLU A 28 3.65 10.54 -7.16
CA GLU A 28 4.84 9.77 -6.78
C GLU A 28 5.01 9.69 -5.26
N SER A 29 4.70 10.77 -4.54
CA SER A 29 4.75 10.79 -3.08
C SER A 29 3.68 9.87 -2.47
N LEU A 30 2.46 9.89 -3.01
CA LEU A 30 1.38 9.01 -2.54
C LEU A 30 1.67 7.53 -2.83
N ILE A 31 2.21 7.24 -4.01
CA ILE A 31 2.66 5.89 -4.40
C ILE A 31 3.77 5.42 -3.47
N HIS A 32 4.74 6.30 -3.20
CA HIS A 32 5.83 6.01 -2.28
C HIS A 32 5.28 5.67 -0.88
N ASP A 33 4.42 6.52 -0.33
CA ASP A 33 3.80 6.31 0.99
C ASP A 33 3.01 5.00 1.04
N PHE A 34 2.25 4.69 0.00
CA PHE A 34 1.50 3.44 -0.12
C PHE A 34 2.39 2.19 -0.17
N CYS A 35 3.62 2.32 -0.68
CA CYS A 35 4.59 1.23 -0.82
C CYS A 35 5.57 1.13 0.36
N LEU A 36 5.42 1.96 1.40
CA LEU A 36 6.25 1.88 2.61
C LEU A 36 6.00 0.56 3.35
N GLU A 37 7.07 0.06 3.98
CA GLU A 37 6.94 -1.06 4.91
C GLU A 37 6.51 -0.52 6.27
N GLU A 38 5.35 -0.94 6.75
CA GLU A 38 4.77 -0.51 8.02
C GLU A 38 4.62 -1.69 8.99
N ASN A 39 4.71 -1.40 10.29
CA ASN A 39 4.36 -2.38 11.32
C ASN A 39 2.84 -2.54 11.34
N LEU A 40 2.37 -3.78 11.40
CA LEU A 40 0.96 -4.03 11.63
C LEU A 40 0.62 -3.90 13.11
N ASP A 41 -0.58 -3.39 13.39
CA ASP A 41 -1.10 -3.31 14.74
C ASP A 41 -1.43 -4.72 15.27
N GLY A 42 -0.78 -5.09 16.36
CA GLY A 42 -0.99 -6.37 17.04
C GLY A 42 -0.03 -7.49 16.63
N LEU A 43 -0.42 -8.72 16.96
CA LEU A 43 0.37 -9.92 16.70
C LEU A 43 -0.29 -10.78 15.63
N TYR A 44 0.50 -11.26 14.68
CA TYR A 44 0.07 -12.07 13.56
C TYR A 44 0.66 -13.46 13.66
N TYR A 45 -0.12 -14.47 13.27
CA TYR A 45 0.34 -15.85 13.30
C TYR A 45 1.40 -16.09 12.21
N CYS A 46 2.62 -16.38 12.62
CA CYS A 46 3.68 -16.79 11.70
C CYS A 46 3.64 -18.31 11.51
N ASN A 47 3.33 -18.76 10.29
CA ASN A 47 3.25 -20.19 9.98
C ASN A 47 4.60 -20.91 10.13
N LEU A 48 5.72 -20.21 9.98
CA LEU A 48 7.07 -20.79 10.14
C LEU A 48 7.44 -20.91 11.63
N CYS A 49 7.20 -19.86 12.41
CA CYS A 49 7.53 -19.85 13.85
C CYS A 49 6.48 -20.58 14.72
N LYS A 50 5.30 -20.87 14.18
CA LYS A 50 4.15 -21.47 14.89
C LYS A 50 3.68 -20.67 16.12
N GLN A 51 3.87 -19.36 16.09
CA GLN A 51 3.50 -18.44 17.18
C GLN A 51 3.04 -17.09 16.63
N TYR A 52 2.36 -16.32 17.50
CA TYR A 52 1.95 -14.96 17.22
C TYR A 52 3.11 -13.99 17.44
N VAL A 53 3.48 -13.23 16.41
CA VAL A 53 4.62 -12.30 16.43
C VAL A 53 4.21 -10.96 15.82
N GLN A 54 4.95 -9.90 16.14
CA GLN A 54 4.79 -8.64 15.44
C GLN A 54 5.16 -8.82 13.97
N ALA A 55 4.33 -8.29 13.08
CA ALA A 55 4.51 -8.42 11.63
C ALA A 55 4.61 -7.05 10.96
N LYS A 56 5.21 -7.06 9.78
CA LYS A 56 5.30 -5.90 8.90
C LYS A 56 4.63 -6.22 7.57
N GLN A 57 4.06 -5.21 6.94
CA GLN A 57 3.46 -5.32 5.62
C GLN A 57 4.08 -4.27 4.70
N LYS A 58 4.26 -4.66 3.45
CA LYS A 58 4.67 -3.77 2.37
C LYS A 58 3.80 -4.04 1.15
N THR A 59 3.34 -2.99 0.48
CA THR A 59 2.63 -3.11 -0.79
C THR A 59 3.59 -2.91 -1.96
N ILE A 60 3.40 -3.68 -3.03
CA ILE A 60 4.18 -3.58 -4.26
C ILE A 60 3.22 -3.35 -5.42
N ILE A 61 3.43 -2.29 -6.19
CA ILE A 61 2.70 -2.04 -7.44
C ILE A 61 3.51 -2.64 -8.59
N CYS A 62 2.97 -3.68 -9.23
CA CYS A 62 3.57 -4.28 -10.41
C CYS A 62 3.23 -3.43 -11.66
N LEU A 63 4.24 -3.16 -12.48
CA LEU A 63 4.25 -2.23 -13.61
C LEU A 63 3.17 -2.48 -14.71
N PRO A 64 2.84 -1.45 -15.53
CA PRO A 64 3.42 -0.10 -15.52
C PRO A 64 2.55 0.91 -14.78
N LEU A 65 3.20 1.79 -14.02
CA LEU A 65 2.59 3.04 -13.57
C LEU A 65 2.41 3.96 -14.81
N PRO A 66 1.22 4.53 -15.05
CA PRO A 66 1.03 5.47 -16.15
C PRO A 66 1.99 6.67 -15.97
N ARG A 67 2.69 7.05 -17.05
CA ARG A 67 3.57 8.22 -17.13
C ARG A 67 2.79 9.46 -17.55
#